data_AF-A0A2U7P9K3-F1
#
_entry.id   AF-A0A2U7P9K3-F1
#
_cell.length_a   1.000
_cell.length_b   1.000
_cell.length_c   1.000
_cell.angle_alpha   90.00
_cell.angle_beta   90.00
_cell.angle_gamma   90.00
#
_symmetry.space_group_name_H-M   'P 1'
#
loop_
_entity.id
_entity.type
_entity.pdbx_description
1 polymer ?
#
loop_
_entity_poly.entity_id
_entity_poly.type
_entity_poly.pdbx_seq_one_letter_code
_entity_poly.pdbx_strand_id
1 'polypeptide(L)'
;MLFLVCFVGIVNTSFAGEIRILNSYEIKEEIKKIELKINYTKNRLKYLNYTNPNYKTQESLYLEVELNELEYYLEGWQKDLEIRLGYEKLRRNFLICFYTTLAVIIIYIIYGLYKVI
;
A
#
# COMPACT_ATOMS: atom_id res chain seq x y z
N MET A 1 -18.35 -27.15 -7.78
CA MET A 1 -19.30 -26.28 -7.03
C MET A 1 -18.82 -26.01 -5.61
N LEU A 2 -18.66 -27.02 -4.75
CA LEU A 2 -18.20 -26.86 -3.35
C LEU A 2 -16.87 -26.08 -3.20
N PHE A 3 -15.89 -26.33 -4.08
CA PHE A 3 -14.60 -25.62 -4.07
C PHE A 3 -14.72 -24.11 -4.36
N LEU A 4 -15.67 -23.73 -5.23
CA LEU A 4 -15.92 -22.33 -5.61
C LEU A 4 -16.63 -21.55 -4.49
N VAL A 5 -17.59 -22.18 -3.82
CA VAL A 5 -18.35 -21.58 -2.71
C VAL A 5 -17.47 -21.38 -1.47
N CYS A 6 -16.61 -22.35 -1.14
CA CYS A 6 -15.64 -22.20 -0.06
C CYS A 6 -14.64 -21.06 -0.34
N PHE A 7 -14.25 -20.85 -1.61
CA PHE A 7 -13.29 -19.80 -1.97
C PHE A 7 -13.92 -18.40 -1.96
N VAL A 8 -15.15 -18.23 -2.46
CA VAL A 8 -15.89 -16.95 -2.33
C VAL A 8 -16.09 -16.60 -0.86
N GLY A 9 -16.35 -17.59 -0.01
CA GLY A 9 -16.38 -17.44 1.44
C GLY A 9 -15.07 -16.92 2.01
N ILE A 10 -13.93 -17.56 1.69
CA ILE A 10 -12.60 -17.17 2.19
C ILE A 10 -12.19 -15.75 1.71
N VAL A 11 -12.50 -15.40 0.46
CA VAL A 11 -12.23 -14.08 -0.11
C VAL A 11 -13.10 -12.99 0.53
N ASN A 12 -14.34 -13.31 0.92
CA ASN A 12 -15.20 -12.38 1.65
C ASN A 12 -14.85 -12.28 3.14
N THR A 13 -14.46 -13.38 3.80
CA THR A 13 -14.14 -13.39 5.24
C THR A 13 -12.81 -12.72 5.55
N SER A 14 -11.86 -12.70 4.61
CA SER A 14 -10.58 -12.00 4.78
C SER A 14 -10.71 -10.45 4.80
N PHE A 15 -11.88 -9.92 4.44
CA PHE A 15 -12.23 -8.49 4.54
C PHE A 15 -13.07 -8.14 5.78
N ALA A 16 -13.52 -9.13 6.56
CA ALA A 16 -14.47 -8.95 7.66
C ALA A 16 -13.81 -8.79 9.05
N GLY A 17 -12.49 -8.68 9.13
CA GLY A 17 -11.78 -8.37 10.37
C GLY A 17 -11.76 -6.86 10.62
N GLU A 18 -12.27 -6.42 11.77
CA GLU A 18 -12.41 -5.04 12.27
C GLU A 18 -11.10 -4.26 12.47
N ILE A 19 -10.06 -4.52 11.68
CA ILE A 19 -8.89 -3.67 11.58
C ILE A 19 -9.12 -2.85 10.30
N ARG A 20 -9.35 -1.55 10.43
CA ARG A 20 -9.44 -0.66 9.27
C ARG A 20 -8.04 -0.56 8.65
N ILE A 21 -7.72 -1.52 7.80
CA ILE A 21 -6.45 -1.57 7.11
C ILE A 21 -6.51 -0.51 6.00
N LEU A 22 -5.70 0.54 6.12
CA LEU A 22 -5.63 1.64 5.16
C LEU A 22 -5.37 1.11 3.74
N ASN A 23 -6.12 1.60 2.76
CA ASN A 23 -5.90 1.24 1.37
C ASN A 23 -4.59 1.86 0.83
N SER A 24 -4.05 1.35 -0.29
CA SER A 24 -2.83 1.87 -0.90
C SER A 24 -2.95 3.34 -1.28
N TYR A 25 -4.17 3.80 -1.57
CA TYR A 25 -4.47 5.21 -1.76
C TYR A 25 -4.31 6.04 -0.47
N GLU A 26 -4.92 5.61 0.64
CA GLU A 26 -4.84 6.31 1.93
C GLU A 26 -3.39 6.35 2.44
N ILE A 27 -2.63 5.26 2.28
CA ILE A 27 -1.19 5.23 2.62
C ILE A 27 -0.39 6.24 1.78
N LYS A 28 -0.68 6.35 0.47
CA LYS A 28 -0.02 7.34 -0.40
C LYS A 28 -0.36 8.77 0.00
N GLU A 29 -1.57 9.04 0.49
CA GLU A 29 -1.92 10.36 1.01
C GLU A 29 -1.15 10.70 2.27
N GLU A 30 -1.01 9.75 3.20
CA GLU A 30 -0.20 9.94 4.42
C GLU A 30 1.27 10.17 4.10
N ILE A 31 1.85 9.40 3.18
CA ILE A 31 3.22 9.62 2.68
C ILE A 31 3.38 11.05 2.15
N LYS A 32 2.46 11.53 1.31
CA LYS A 32 2.51 12.90 0.79
C LYS A 32 2.45 13.97 1.88
N LYS A 33 1.60 13.77 2.90
CA LYS A 33 1.51 14.71 4.05
C LYS A 33 2.84 14.76 4.81
N ILE A 34 3.46 13.61 5.04
CA ILE A 34 4.75 13.51 5.73
C ILE A 34 5.86 14.16 4.89
N GLU A 35 5.92 13.89 3.58
CA GLU A 35 6.88 14.51 2.66
C GLU A 35 6.78 16.03 2.64
N LEU A 36 5.56 16.57 2.62
CA LEU A 36 5.32 18.02 2.72
C LEU A 36 5.85 18.58 4.04
N LYS A 37 5.62 17.87 5.15
CA LYS A 37 6.09 18.28 6.48
C LYS A 37 7.62 18.25 6.56
N ILE A 38 8.26 17.19 6.05
CA ILE A 38 9.73 17.09 5.95
C ILE A 38 10.29 18.26 5.14
N ASN A 39 9.69 18.58 3.99
CA ASN A 39 10.16 19.67 3.14
C ASN A 39 10.04 21.02 3.86
N TYR A 40 8.94 21.26 4.56
CA TYR A 40 8.75 22.45 5.39
C TYR A 40 9.81 22.54 6.50
N THR A 41 10.04 21.46 7.24
CA THR A 41 11.04 21.39 8.31
C THR A 41 12.46 21.61 7.77
N LYS A 42 12.81 21.01 6.63
CA LYS A 42 14.10 21.24 5.92
C LYS A 42 14.30 22.70 5.56
N ASN A 43 13.28 23.34 5.02
CA ASN A 43 13.34 24.76 4.65
C ASN A 43 13.47 25.67 5.87
N ARG A 44 12.77 25.37 6.96
CA ARG A 44 12.87 26.12 8.22
C ARG A 44 14.26 25.98 8.84
N LEU A 45 14.83 24.77 8.87
CA LEU A 45 16.21 24.53 9.30
C LEU A 45 17.21 25.32 8.45
N LYS A 46 17.05 25.30 7.12
CA LYS A 46 17.90 26.07 6.21
C LYS A 46 17.85 27.57 6.51
N TYR A 47 16.66 28.11 6.78
CA TYR A 47 16.49 29.51 7.15
C TYR A 47 17.15 29.86 8.49
N LEU A 48 16.99 29.01 9.50
CA LEU A 48 17.63 29.18 10.81
C LEU A 48 19.16 29.13 10.70
N ASN A 49 19.70 28.20 9.92
CA ASN A 49 21.14 28.10 9.69
C ASN A 49 21.69 29.28 8.89
N TYR A 50 20.90 29.86 7.99
CA TYR A 50 21.30 31.07 7.27
C TYR A 50 21.31 32.30 8.19
N THR A 51 20.33 32.41 9.09
CA THR A 51 20.19 33.57 9.99
C THR A 51 21.14 33.51 11.19
N ASN A 52 21.52 32.32 11.66
CA ASN A 52 22.48 32.11 12.75
C ASN A 52 23.48 30.99 12.40
N PRO A 53 24.44 31.22 11.49
CA PRO A 53 25.32 30.18 10.98
C PRO A 53 26.30 29.61 12.02
N ASN A 54 26.61 30.37 13.07
CA ASN A 54 27.62 30.01 14.08
C ASN A 54 27.03 29.43 15.37
N TYR A 55 25.69 29.37 15.49
CA TYR A 55 25.03 28.93 16.72
C TYR A 55 23.83 28.05 16.42
N LYS A 56 23.88 26.78 16.86
CA LYS A 56 22.69 25.93 16.90
C LYS A 56 21.74 26.47 17.97
N THR A 57 20.60 26.97 17.53
CA THR A 57 19.52 27.37 18.44
C THR A 57 18.80 26.13 18.96
N GLN A 58 18.15 26.24 20.13
CA GLN A 58 17.28 25.18 20.64
C GLN A 58 16.20 24.79 19.62
N GLU A 59 15.71 25.77 18.85
CA GLU A 59 14.78 25.55 17.74
C GLU A 59 15.39 24.70 16.62
N SER A 60 16.63 24.97 16.20
CA SER A 60 17.30 24.15 15.18
C SER A 60 17.53 22.71 15.65
N LEU A 61 17.88 22.49 16.91
CA LEU A 61 18.06 21.16 17.48
C LEU A 61 16.73 20.39 17.53
N TYR A 62 15.65 21.07 17.93
CA TYR A 62 14.31 20.48 17.93
C TYR A 62 13.87 20.06 16.52
N LEU A 63 14.07 20.92 15.52
CA LEU A 63 13.71 20.62 14.14
C LEU A 63 14.56 19.51 13.53
N GLU A 64 15.84 19.37 13.93
CA GLU A 64 16.68 18.22 13.53
C GLU A 64 16.12 16.90 14.07
N VAL A 65 15.67 16.89 15.33
CA VAL A 65 15.02 15.70 15.93
C VAL A 65 13.68 15.40 15.25
N GLU A 66 12.83 16.41 15.07
CA GLU A 66 11.54 16.25 14.38
C GLU A 66 11.73 15.74 12.95
N LEU A 67 12.78 16.18 12.26
CA LEU A 67 13.09 15.72 10.91
C LEU A 67 13.50 14.25 10.88
N ASN A 68 14.33 13.81 11.83
CA ASN A 68 14.71 12.41 11.94
C ASN A 68 13.50 11.52 12.25
N GLU A 69 12.60 11.96 13.13
CA GLU A 69 11.36 11.24 13.42
C GLU A 69 10.46 11.15 12.18
N LEU A 70 10.29 12.24 11.44
CA LEU A 70 9.49 12.25 10.23
C LEU A 70 10.08 11.35 9.13
N GLU A 71 11.40 11.32 8.97
CA GLU A 71 12.07 10.42 8.03
C GLU A 71 11.90 8.96 8.43
N TYR A 72 11.98 8.64 9.72
CA TYR A 72 11.69 7.29 10.24
C TYR A 72 10.23 6.87 9.98
N TYR A 73 9.27 7.77 10.24
CA TYR A 73 7.87 7.49 9.95
C TYR A 73 7.62 7.30 8.45
N LEU A 74 8.26 8.11 7.60
CA LEU A 74 8.16 7.99 6.15
C LEU A 74 8.63 6.61 5.67
N GLU A 75 9.77 6.11 6.19
CA GLU A 75 10.29 4.79 5.86
C GLU A 75 9.29 3.68 6.24
N GLY A 76 8.69 3.78 7.42
CA GLY A 76 7.64 2.85 7.86
C GLY A 76 6.45 2.81 6.90
N TRP A 77 5.93 3.97 6.52
CA TRP A 77 4.81 4.06 5.58
C TRP A 77 5.16 3.58 4.17
N GLN A 78 6.38 3.84 3.69
CA GLN A 78 6.83 3.36 2.38
C GLN A 78 6.91 1.83 2.35
N LYS A 79 7.40 1.21 3.43
CA LYS A 79 7.44 -0.25 3.57
C LYS A 79 6.03 -0.85 3.59
N ASP A 80 5.10 -0.22 4.31
CA ASP A 80 3.70 -0.65 4.34
C ASP A 80 3.04 -0.54 2.96
N LEU A 81 3.35 0.52 2.21
CA LEU A 81 2.88 0.69 0.84
C LEU A 81 3.43 -0.41 -0.07
N GLU A 82 4.71 -0.74 0.03
CA GLU A 82 5.36 -1.79 -0.76
C GLU A 82 4.69 -3.14 -0.54
N ILE A 83 4.48 -3.52 0.73
CA ILE A 83 3.80 -4.77 1.09
C ILE A 83 2.39 -4.81 0.50
N ARG A 84 1.65 -3.70 0.60
CA ARG A 84 0.28 -3.60 0.08
C ARG A 84 0.21 -3.72 -1.43
N LEU A 85 1.08 -3.00 -2.14
CA LEU A 85 1.16 -3.09 -3.61
C LEU A 85 1.58 -4.50 -4.05
N GLY A 86 2.47 -5.15 -3.31
CA GLY A 86 2.84 -6.55 -3.51
C GLY A 86 1.63 -7.49 -3.42
N TYR A 87 0.82 -7.33 -2.36
CA TYR A 87 -0.41 -8.11 -2.19
C TYR A 87 -1.44 -7.83 -3.29
N GLU A 88 -1.67 -6.56 -3.66
CA GLU A 88 -2.57 -6.20 -4.75
C GLU A 88 -2.14 -6.82 -6.08
N LYS A 89 -0.83 -6.82 -6.37
CA LYS A 89 -0.25 -7.44 -7.56
C LYS A 89 -0.44 -8.96 -7.57
N LEU A 90 -0.18 -9.63 -6.44
CA LEU A 90 -0.41 -11.07 -6.29
C LEU A 90 -1.88 -11.42 -6.49
N ARG A 91 -2.78 -10.65 -5.86
CA ARG A 91 -4.23 -10.83 -6.01
C ARG A 91 -4.68 -10.67 -7.46
N ARG A 92 -4.18 -9.65 -8.16
CA ARG A 92 -4.51 -9.44 -9.58
C ARG A 92 -4.04 -10.60 -10.45
N ASN A 93 -2.80 -11.05 -10.27
CA ASN A 93 -2.25 -12.17 -11.04
C ASN A 93 -3.00 -13.46 -10.75
N PHE A 94 -3.34 -13.73 -9.49
CA PHE A 94 -4.15 -14.86 -9.09
C PHE A 94 -5.53 -14.84 -9.74
N LEU A 95 -6.23 -13.70 -9.70
CA LEU A 95 -7.53 -13.54 -10.35
C LEU A 95 -7.46 -13.80 -11.86
N ILE A 96 -6.43 -13.28 -12.54
CA ILE A 96 -6.23 -13.53 -13.98
C ILE A 96 -6.07 -15.03 -14.24
N CYS A 97 -5.18 -15.71 -13.52
CA CYS A 97 -4.97 -17.16 -13.66
C CYS A 97 -6.23 -17.97 -13.35
N PHE A 98 -7.00 -17.53 -12.36
CA PHE A 98 -8.25 -18.20 -11.99
C PHE A 98 -9.29 -18.08 -13.10
N TYR A 99 -9.54 -16.86 -13.61
CA TYR A 99 -10.53 -16.63 -14.65
C TYR A 99 -10.15 -17.27 -15.99
N THR A 100 -8.87 -17.28 -16.35
CA THR A 100 -8.42 -17.99 -17.56
C THR A 100 -8.63 -19.49 -17.45
N THR A 101 -8.31 -20.09 -16.29
CA THR A 101 -8.56 -21.52 -16.04
C THR A 101 -10.05 -21.84 -16.10
N LEU A 102 -10.88 -21.01 -15.48
CA LEU A 102 -12.33 -21.17 -15.47
C LEU A 102 -12.91 -21.05 -16.89
N ALA A 103 -12.41 -20.12 -17.71
CA ALA A 103 -12.79 -19.98 -19.11
C ALA A 103 -12.47 -21.25 -19.93
N VAL A 104 -11.29 -21.84 -19.76
CA VAL A 104 -10.91 -23.08 -20.44
C VAL A 104 -11.84 -24.23 -20.07
N ILE A 105 -12.17 -24.38 -18.79
CA ILE A 105 -13.10 -25.42 -18.31
C ILE A 105 -14.48 -25.25 -18.96
N ILE A 106 -15.00 -24.02 -19.00
CA ILE A 106 -16.30 -23.72 -19.63
C ILE A 106 -16.29 -24.08 -21.11
N ILE A 107 -15.25 -23.69 -21.85
CA ILE A 107 -15.10 -24.00 -23.29
C ILE A 107 -15.09 -25.52 -23.49
N TYR A 108 -14.37 -26.27 -22.66
CA TYR A 108 -14.29 -27.72 -22.76
C TYR A 108 -15.64 -28.40 -22.52
N ILE A 109 -16.41 -27.93 -21.53
CA ILE A 109 -17.76 -28.44 -21.24
C ILE A 109 -18.70 -28.16 -22.44
N ILE A 110 -18.69 -26.94 -22.97
CA ILE A 110 -19.52 -26.57 -24.13
C ILE A 110 -19.17 -27.44 -25.34
N TYR A 111 -17.87 -27.62 -25.63
CA TYR A 111 -17.42 -28.46 -26.74
C TYR A 111 -17.82 -29.93 -26.55
N GLY A 112 -17.69 -30.46 -25.34
CA GLY A 112 -18.12 -31.82 -25.00
C GLY A 112 -19.62 -32.03 -25.22
N LEU A 113 -20.45 -31.06 -24.83
CA LEU A 113 -21.90 -31.10 -25.05
C LEU A 113 -22.27 -30.99 -26.53
N TYR A 114 -21.58 -30.13 -27.29
CA TYR A 114 -21.80 -29.98 -28.73
C TYR A 114 -21.42 -31.22 -29.55
N LYS A 115 -20.43 -32.00 -29.12
CA LYS A 115 -20.01 -33.22 -29.81
C LYS A 115 -20.98 -34.39 -29.60
N VAL A 116 -21.81 -34.32 -28.56
CA VAL A 116 -22.76 -35.38 -28.18
C VAL A 116 -24.13 -35.18 -28.86
N ILE A 117 -24.43 -33.97 -29.34
CA ILE A 117 -25.60 -33.64 -30.16
C ILE A 117 -25.25 -33.86 -31.64
#